data_AF-A0A6L8TYT4-F1
#
_entry.id   AF-A0A6L8TYT4-F1
#
_cell.length_a   1.000
_cell.length_b   1.000
_cell.length_c   1.000
_cell.angle_alpha   90.00
_cell.angle_beta   90.00
_cell.angle_gamma   90.00
#
_symmetry.space_group_name_H-M   'P 1'
#
loop_
_entity.id
_entity.type
_entity.pdbx_description
1 polymer ?
#
loop_
_entity_poly.entity_id
_entity_poly.type
_entity_poly.pdbx_seq_one_letter_code
_entity_poly.pdbx_strand_id
1 'polypeptide(L)' 'MSTVELRHIIIEKLSQIEDVSFLRAIKTIVESKANEDVYKLSDFQKKRIKESREQVKLGQTISNNALQKEIKEWLNTK' A
#
# COMPACT_ATOMS: atom_id res chain seq x y z
N MET A 1 16.10 12.22 -20.03
CA MET A 1 15.62 12.18 -18.64
C MET A 1 14.46 11.21 -18.57
N SER A 2 14.58 10.15 -17.78
CA SER A 2 13.52 9.17 -17.57
C SER A 2 12.49 9.66 -16.55
N THR A 3 11.30 9.05 -16.54
CA THR A 3 10.27 9.29 -15.51
C THR A 3 10.77 8.99 -14.09
N VAL A 4 11.78 8.13 -13.95
CA VAL A 4 12.41 7.82 -12.66
C VAL A 4 13.32 8.97 -12.23
N GLU A 5 14.18 9.45 -13.13
CA GLU A 5 15.09 10.58 -12.89
C GLU A 5 14.30 11.85 -12.55
N LEU A 6 13.23 12.13 -13.30
CA LEU A 6 12.39 13.30 -13.06
C LEU A 6 11.72 13.26 -11.68
N ARG A 7 11.23 12.09 -11.24
CA ARG A 7 10.65 11.93 -9.89
C ARG A 7 11.68 12.17 -8.80
N HIS A 8 12.91 11.69 -8.98
CA HIS A 8 13.98 11.87 -8.01
C HIS A 8 14.32 13.35 -7.82
N ILE A 9 14.49 14.08 -8.93
CA ILE A 9 14.78 15.52 -8.92
C ILE A 9 13.66 16.30 -8.22
N ILE A 10 12.39 15.96 -8.48
CA ILE A 10 11.26 16.63 -7.84
C ILE A 10 11.28 16.40 -6.32
N ILE A 11 11.47 15.15 -5.87
CA ILE A 11 11.54 14.82 -4.43
C ILE A 11 12.66 15.59 -3.74
N GLU A 12 13.84 15.63 -4.36
CA GLU A 12 14.98 16.38 -3.84
C GLU A 12 14.65 17.88 -3.68
N LYS A 13 14.05 18.50 -4.71
CA LYS A 13 13.66 19.92 -4.65
C LYS A 13 12.59 20.19 -3.59
N LEU A 14 11.62 19.30 -3.43
CA LEU A 14 10.59 19.44 -2.38
C LEU A 14 11.19 19.35 -0.97
N SER A 15 12.23 18.55 -0.77
CA SER A 15 12.88 18.39 0.54
C SER A 15 13.58 19.66 1.05
N GLN A 16 13.89 20.61 0.16
CA GLN A 16 14.60 21.84 0.49
C GLN A 16 13.66 23.04 0.72
N ILE A 17 12.35 22.85 0.58
CA ILE A 17 11.35 23.91 0.75
C ILE A 17 10.92 23.96 2.21
N GLU A 18 11.08 25.12 2.85
CA GLU A 18 10.62 25.36 4.23
C GLU A 18 9.24 26.06 4.30
N ASP A 19 8.80 26.68 3.20
CA ASP A 19 7.50 27.36 3.15
C ASP A 19 6.34 26.35 3.13
N VAL A 20 5.67 26.23 4.27
CA VAL A 20 4.52 25.36 4.48
C VAL A 20 3.34 25.72 3.57
N SER A 21 3.11 27.00 3.28
CA SER A 21 2.01 27.42 2.41
C SER A 21 2.26 26.98 0.98
N PHE A 22 3.51 27.09 0.53
CA PHE A 22 3.92 26.60 -0.78
C PHE A 22 3.83 25.08 -0.89
N LEU A 23 4.32 24.34 0.11
CA LEU A 23 4.18 22.88 0.19
C LEU A 23 2.71 22.43 0.16
N ARG A 24 1.82 23.16 0.83
CA ARG A 24 0.36 22.88 0.80
C ARG A 24 -0.22 23.07 -0.59
N ALA A 25 0.15 24.15 -1.30
CA ALA A 25 -0.32 24.39 -2.66
C ALA A 25 0.15 23.27 -3.61
N ILE A 26 1.41 22.85 -3.50
CA ILE A 26 1.95 21.72 -4.29
C ILE A 26 1.20 20.43 -3.96
N LYS A 27 0.97 20.13 -2.68
CA LYS A 27 0.18 18.96 -2.25
C LYS A 27 -1.19 18.94 -2.92
N THR A 28 -1.93 20.05 -2.89
CA THR A 28 -3.25 20.16 -3.53
C THR A 28 -3.19 19.89 -5.04
N ILE A 29 -2.19 20.42 -5.73
CA ILE A 29 -2.01 20.18 -7.18
C ILE A 29 -1.74 18.70 -7.45
N VAL A 30 -0.84 18.08 -6.69
CA VAL A 30 -0.50 16.66 -6.84
C VAL A 30 -1.70 15.77 -6.54
N GLU A 31 -2.45 16.05 -5.48
CA GLU A 31 -3.65 15.31 -5.11
C GLU A 31 -4.77 15.45 -6.15
N SER A 32 -4.95 16.64 -6.74
CA SER A 32 -5.94 16.86 -7.81
C SER A 32 -5.62 16.10 -9.11
N LYS A 33 -4.38 15.64 -9.26
CA LYS A 33 -3.89 14.88 -10.42
C LYS A 33 -3.61 13.42 -10.10
N ALA A 34 -3.53 13.06 -8.83
CA ALA A 34 -3.57 11.67 -8.41
C ALA A 34 -4.97 11.18 -8.77
N ASN A 35 -5.05 10.20 -9.67
CA ASN A 35 -6.32 9.58 -9.98
C ASN A 35 -6.94 9.11 -8.66
N GLU A 36 -8.04 9.74 -8.24
CA GLU A 36 -8.92 9.29 -7.15
C GLU A 36 -9.66 7.99 -7.54
N ASP A 37 -9.14 7.25 -8.52
CA ASP A 37 -9.69 5.97 -8.89
C ASP A 37 -9.46 5.02 -7.72
N VAL A 38 -10.54 4.83 -6.96
CA VAL A 38 -10.68 3.74 -5.98
C VAL A 38 -10.06 2.50 -6.61
N TYR A 39 -9.00 1.98 -5.97
CA TYR A 39 -8.24 0.86 -6.50
C TYR A 39 -9.19 -0.29 -6.85
N LYS A 40 -9.31 -0.59 -8.16
CA LYS A 40 -10.21 -1.62 -8.65
C LYS A 40 -9.55 -2.98 -8.45
N LEU A 41 -10.04 -3.70 -7.45
CA LEU A 41 -9.63 -5.08 -7.21
C LEU A 41 -9.88 -5.95 -8.45
N SER A 42 -8.94 -6.82 -8.78
CA SER A 42 -9.15 -7.88 -9.78
C SER A 42 -10.18 -8.89 -9.28
N ASP A 43 -10.76 -9.67 -10.19
CA ASP A 43 -11.75 -10.69 -9.79
C ASP A 43 -11.14 -11.78 -8.90
N PHE A 44 -9.85 -12.08 -9.09
CA PHE A 44 -9.10 -12.96 -8.19
C PHE A 44 -9.02 -12.38 -6.77
N GLN A 45 -8.69 -11.09 -6.63
CA GLN A 45 -8.62 -10.42 -5.33
C GLN A 45 -10.00 -10.35 -4.65
N LYS A 46 -11.05 -10.03 -5.40
CA LYS A 46 -12.43 -10.03 -4.90
C LYS A 46 -12.84 -11.41 -4.39
N LYS A 47 -12.52 -12.47 -5.15
CA LYS A 47 -12.80 -13.86 -4.75
C LYS A 47 -12.08 -14.22 -3.45
N ARG A 48 -10.78 -13.92 -3.35
CA ARG A 48 -9.97 -14.14 -2.14
C ARG A 48 -10.53 -13.42 -0.91
N ILE A 49 -10.96 -12.16 -1.07
CA ILE A 49 -11.57 -11.39 0.02
C ILE A 49 -12.92 -11.98 0.42
N LYS A 50 -13.74 -12.41 -0.54
CA LYS A 50 -15.02 -13.07 -0.26
C LYS A 50 -14.82 -14.35 0.54
N GLU A 51 -13.89 -15.21 0.10
CA GLU A 51 -13.54 -16.46 0.80
C GLU A 51 -13.04 -16.18 2.23
N SER A 52 -12.14 -15.23 2.40
CA SER A 52 -11.63 -14.85 3.72
C SER A 52 -12.74 -14.36 4.66
N ARG A 53 -13.70 -13.58 4.16
CA ARG A 53 -14.84 -13.12 4.97
C ARG A 53 -15.74 -14.29 5.39
N GLU A 54 -15.97 -15.26 4.53
CA GLU A 54 -16.75 -16.46 4.89
C GLU A 54 -16.00 -17.35 5.89
N GLN A 55 -14.68 -17.52 5.74
CA GLN A 55 -13.85 -18.24 6.71
C GLN A 55 -13.94 -17.62 8.10
N VAL A 56 -13.86 -16.29 8.20
CA VAL A 56 -14.01 -15.58 9.47
C VAL A 56 -15.39 -15.81 10.09
N LYS A 57 -16.47 -15.73 9.30
CA LYS A 57 -17.84 -16.01 9.78
C LYS A 57 -18.00 -17.45 10.29
N LEU A 58 -17.35 -18.41 9.64
CA LEU A 58 -17.39 -19.83 10.01
C LEU A 58 -16.41 -20.20 11.14
N GLY A 59 -15.68 -19.23 11.70
CA GLY A 59 -14.66 -19.48 12.72
C GLY A 59 -13.43 -20.23 12.20
N GLN A 60 -13.27 -20.34 10.87
CA GLN A 60 -12.13 -20.97 10.20
C GLN A 60 -10.92 -20.01 10.22
N THR A 61 -10.52 -19.64 11.42
CA THR A 61 -9.42 -18.72 11.69
C THR A 61 -8.36 -19.42 12.51
N ILE A 62 -7.13 -18.95 12.39
CA ILE A 62 -6.02 -19.39 13.25
C ILE A 62 -5.62 -18.24 14.15
N SER A 63 -5.17 -18.56 15.36
CA SER A 63 -4.63 -17.54 16.26
C SER A 63 -3.35 -16.94 15.66
N ASN A 64 -3.09 -15.67 15.95
CA ASN A 64 -1.84 -15.03 15.54
C ASN A 64 -0.61 -15.81 16.03
N ASN A 65 -0.64 -16.35 17.25
CA ASN A 65 0.48 -17.12 17.79
C ASN A 65 0.74 -18.41 16.99
N ALA A 66 -0.31 -19.12 16.57
CA ALA A 66 -0.18 -20.31 15.72
C ALA A 66 0.40 -19.95 14.35
N LEU A 67 -0.13 -18.90 13.69
CA LEU A 67 0.39 -18.41 12.41
C LEU A 67 1.88 -18.02 12.49
N GLN A 68 2.27 -17.28 13.53
CA GLN A 68 3.66 -16.87 13.72
C GLN A 68 4.60 -18.07 13.94
N LYS A 69 4.13 -19.13 14.57
CA LYS A 69 4.89 -20.37 14.72
C LYS A 69 5.13 -21.05 13.37
N GLU A 70 4.08 -21.21 12.56
CA GLU A 70 4.17 -21.78 11.21
C GLU A 70 5.12 -20.98 10.31
N ILE A 71 5.06 -19.64 10.36
CA ILE A 71 5.95 -18.76 9.59
C ILE A 71 7.42 -18.98 10.00
N LYS A 72 7.71 -19.07 11.30
CA LYS A 72 9.07 -19.33 11.80
C LYS A 72 9.58 -20.69 11.36
N GLU A 73 8.75 -21.72 11.45
CA GLU A 73 9.09 -23.07 10.98
C GLU A 73 9.41 -23.06 9.48
N TRP A 74 8.57 -22.44 8.65
CA TRP A 74 8.81 -22.31 7.21
C TRP A 74 10.11 -21.57 6.88
N LEU A 75 10.41 -20.47 7.57
CA LEU A 75 11.64 -19.72 7.37
C LEU A 75 12.90 -20.53 7.73
N ASN A 76 12.80 -21.45 8.69
CA ASN A 76 13.90 -22.33 9.12
C ASN A 76 14.04 -23.60 8.25
N THR A 77 13.15 -23.82 7.27
CA THR A 77 13.29 -24.93 6.29
C THR A 77 14.16 -24.58 5.08
N LYS A 78 14.76 -23.38 5.07
CA LYS A 78 15.78 -22.95 4.11
C LYS A 78 17.14 -22.88 4.76
#